data_AF-A0A1Y2IGE2-F1
#
_entry.id   AF-A0A1Y2IGE2-F1
#
_cell.length_a   1.000
_cell.length_b   1.000
_cell.length_c   1.000
_cell.angle_alpha   90.00
_cell.angle_beta   90.00
_cell.angle_gamma   90.00
#
_symmetry.space_group_name_H-M   'P 1'
#
loop_
_entity.id
_entity.type
_entity.pdbx_description
1 polymer ?
#
loop_
_entity_poly.entity_id
_entity_poly.type
_entity_poly.pdbx_seq_one_letter_code
_entity_poly.pdbx_strand_id
1 'polypeptide(L)'
;MVGASSTSSIQALKTVAVLGASYGGARVACLLANGLPQNWRVVLIDRNSHMNHLYVLPRYAVLPGHEHKAFIPYDNVFLPPALPAASSSDPPQPPKDLSRHVRLHASVLSLREHELTLDKSFPEHGIPDQTLRFEYLVYALGSHLPSPINLWGPVADEEVEKNGVVDVVRGTKEGGVAWLKRFQKRVERASSVLVVGGGALGIQYATDIAEIYPATRVTLLHSRHRLLPRFDEAMHTEILSSLSALNVCTILGDRLDLSSLEKGTDVSGAERIVRTQSGREIRAELVLLCTGQTPNTALLRETYPNVIVPDGPNKGMARVRRTLQLAEPVDEAEVPAPVSQEPLASAEPVSESAQSPVQELETALAQVELEGEEETEGAEGAEEDEPEPEPAPPIEEDPHTRVAAEHIFAIGDAADAFGAVNAGHNAFFQGEVAARNILRLVERDERRAAKSASSLDSAPSSSAPSAELSTDSAADSDVELDKYNPGAPAIKVSLGLTKSVYQFQGMIGTRDKEPADLDVHLIWRYFGHQVEREDLEHDPEAAPAPAAALEKHAGRGGEGHAVSV
;
A
#
# COMPACT_ATOMS: atom_id res chain seq x y z
N MET A 1 55.89 -22.80 21.17
CA MET A 1 54.87 -21.80 21.50
C MET A 1 54.36 -21.21 20.20
N VAL A 2 53.20 -21.67 19.72
CA VAL A 2 52.46 -21.07 18.62
C VAL A 2 51.08 -20.79 19.20
N GLY A 3 50.68 -19.53 19.19
CA GLY A 3 49.48 -19.04 19.87
C GLY A 3 48.21 -19.65 19.29
N ALA A 4 47.31 -20.06 20.18
CA ALA A 4 45.96 -20.43 19.83
C ALA A 4 45.22 -19.16 19.35
N SER A 5 44.96 -19.09 18.05
CA SER A 5 44.00 -18.15 17.48
C SER A 5 42.62 -18.54 17.98
N SER A 6 42.00 -17.67 18.76
CA SER A 6 40.61 -17.77 19.22
C SER A 6 39.68 -17.87 18.01
N THR A 7 39.14 -19.05 17.76
CA THR A 7 37.97 -19.23 16.89
C THR A 7 36.78 -18.56 17.55
N SER A 8 36.51 -17.31 17.17
CA SER A 8 35.22 -16.67 17.42
C SER A 8 34.15 -17.52 16.77
N SER A 9 33.34 -18.22 17.57
CA SER A 9 32.10 -18.82 17.10
C SER A 9 31.25 -17.72 16.49
N ILE A 10 30.99 -17.77 15.18
CA ILE A 10 30.02 -16.88 14.54
C ILE A 10 28.67 -17.20 15.16
N GLN A 11 28.20 -16.33 16.07
CA GLN A 11 26.87 -16.46 16.65
C GLN A 11 25.86 -16.24 15.51
N ALA A 12 24.96 -17.21 15.31
CA ALA A 12 23.91 -17.07 14.30
C ALA A 12 23.04 -15.85 14.63
N LEU A 13 22.84 -14.98 13.64
CA LEU A 13 22.03 -13.77 13.81
C LEU A 13 20.57 -14.12 14.05
N LYS A 14 19.95 -13.51 15.06
CA LYS A 14 18.50 -13.56 15.27
C LYS A 14 17.80 -12.81 14.14
N THR A 15 16.63 -13.28 13.72
CA THR A 15 15.98 -12.76 12.50
C THR A 15 14.62 -12.14 12.81
N VAL A 16 14.38 -10.95 12.29
CA VAL A 16 13.04 -10.42 12.04
C VAL A 16 12.69 -10.63 10.57
N ALA A 17 11.65 -11.41 10.30
CA ALA A 17 11.14 -11.64 8.95
C ALA A 17 10.09 -10.60 8.57
N VAL A 18 10.17 -10.04 7.36
CA VAL A 18 9.16 -9.11 6.82
C VAL A 18 8.64 -9.67 5.51
N LEU A 19 7.33 -9.95 5.47
CA LEU A 19 6.66 -10.55 4.31
C LEU A 19 5.95 -9.48 3.48
N GLY A 20 6.44 -9.24 2.27
CA GLY A 20 5.98 -8.16 1.39
C GLY A 20 6.79 -6.89 1.62
N ALA A 21 7.18 -6.24 0.53
CA ALA A 21 8.06 -5.07 0.50
C ALA A 21 7.40 -3.85 -0.18
N SER A 22 6.06 -3.81 -0.23
CA SER A 22 5.32 -2.62 -0.66
C SER A 22 5.35 -1.52 0.43
N TYR A 23 4.38 -0.60 0.45
CA TYR A 23 4.36 0.59 1.31
C TYR A 23 4.72 0.33 2.78
N GLY A 24 4.00 -0.57 3.46
CA GLY A 24 4.22 -0.87 4.88
C GLY A 24 5.46 -1.74 5.14
N GLY A 25 5.64 -2.82 4.38
CA GLY A 25 6.75 -3.73 4.58
C GLY A 25 8.12 -3.11 4.31
N ALA A 26 8.23 -2.24 3.30
CA ALA A 26 9.44 -1.45 3.07
C ALA A 26 9.73 -0.50 4.25
N ARG A 27 8.70 0.16 4.80
CA ARG A 27 8.87 1.03 5.98
C ARG A 27 9.43 0.26 7.17
N VAL A 28 8.81 -0.90 7.45
CA VAL A 28 9.22 -1.80 8.52
C VAL A 28 10.68 -2.24 8.32
N ALA A 29 11.02 -2.69 7.12
CA ALA A 29 12.37 -3.15 6.80
C ALA A 29 13.42 -2.05 7.02
N CYS A 30 13.15 -0.82 6.55
CA CYS A 30 14.00 0.34 6.77
C CYS A 30 14.18 0.64 8.26
N LEU A 31 13.10 0.77 9.03
CA LEU A 31 13.18 1.13 10.46
C LEU A 31 13.90 0.04 11.28
N LEU A 32 13.57 -1.23 11.03
CA LEU A 32 14.20 -2.35 11.73
C LEU A 32 15.69 -2.48 11.36
N ALA A 33 16.07 -2.32 10.10
CA ALA A 33 17.47 -2.39 9.69
C ALA A 33 18.32 -1.32 10.39
N ASN A 34 17.74 -0.13 10.60
CA ASN A 34 18.41 0.99 11.25
C ASN A 34 18.34 0.97 12.79
N GLY A 35 17.46 0.16 13.38
CA GLY A 35 17.22 0.11 14.83
C GLY A 35 17.65 -1.19 15.53
N LEU A 36 17.73 -2.32 14.81
CA LEU A 36 18.05 -3.61 15.41
C LEU A 36 19.51 -3.69 15.88
N PRO A 37 19.81 -4.36 17.01
CA PRO A 37 21.17 -4.56 17.49
C PRO A 37 22.00 -5.47 16.56
N GLN A 38 23.32 -5.49 16.76
CA GLN A 38 24.28 -6.12 15.82
C GLN A 38 24.12 -7.64 15.68
N ASN A 39 23.62 -8.32 16.72
CA ASN A 39 23.32 -9.76 16.71
C ASN A 39 21.96 -10.10 16.04
N TRP A 40 21.27 -9.11 15.47
CA TRP A 40 20.00 -9.26 14.78
C TRP A 40 20.10 -8.84 13.31
N ARG A 41 19.23 -9.41 12.48
CA ARG A 41 19.07 -9.03 11.07
C ARG A 41 17.60 -8.93 10.67
N VAL A 42 17.38 -8.27 9.53
CA VAL A 42 16.11 -8.24 8.83
C VAL A 42 16.24 -9.14 7.62
N VAL A 43 15.25 -10.00 7.40
CA VAL A 43 15.09 -10.76 6.16
C VAL A 43 13.77 -10.32 5.51
N LEU A 44 13.87 -9.45 4.52
CA LEU A 44 12.74 -8.92 3.75
C LEU A 44 12.46 -9.84 2.56
N ILE A 45 11.23 -10.33 2.43
CA ILE A 45 10.85 -11.29 1.37
C ILE A 45 9.75 -10.67 0.52
N ASP A 46 9.97 -10.57 -0.78
CA ASP A 46 8.92 -10.22 -1.74
C ASP A 46 9.00 -11.11 -2.98
N ARG A 47 7.84 -11.45 -3.53
CA ARG A 47 7.74 -12.24 -4.76
C ARG A 47 8.10 -11.44 -6.00
N ASN A 48 8.21 -10.11 -5.90
CA ASN A 48 8.64 -9.22 -6.96
C ASN A 48 10.08 -8.74 -6.68
N SER A 49 10.86 -8.53 -7.74
CA SER A 49 12.20 -7.95 -7.67
C SER A 49 12.24 -6.46 -7.32
N HIS A 50 11.07 -5.81 -7.31
CA HIS A 50 10.85 -4.37 -7.25
C HIS A 50 9.53 -4.07 -6.52
N MET A 51 9.32 -2.82 -6.13
CA MET A 51 8.04 -2.34 -5.64
C MET A 51 7.14 -1.90 -6.78
N ASN A 52 5.89 -2.36 -6.76
CA ASN A 52 4.83 -1.90 -7.64
C ASN A 52 4.14 -0.66 -7.05
N HIS A 53 4.31 0.51 -7.65
CA HIS A 53 3.56 1.70 -7.26
C HIS A 53 2.13 1.62 -7.83
N LEU A 54 1.26 0.95 -7.07
CA LEU A 54 -0.09 0.59 -7.51
C LEU A 54 -0.96 1.76 -7.96
N TYR A 55 -0.70 2.97 -7.45
CA TYR A 55 -1.53 4.15 -7.70
C TYR A 55 -1.36 4.74 -9.11
N VAL A 56 -0.26 4.44 -9.79
CA VAL A 56 -0.02 4.89 -11.18
C VAL A 56 -0.27 3.80 -12.20
N LEU A 57 -0.43 2.54 -11.77
CA LEU A 57 -0.69 1.42 -12.69
C LEU A 57 -1.90 1.64 -13.59
N PRO A 58 -3.05 2.17 -13.13
CA PRO A 58 -4.20 2.35 -14.03
C PRO A 58 -3.90 3.39 -15.11
N ARG A 59 -3.22 4.48 -14.76
CA ARG A 59 -2.74 5.46 -15.73
C ARG A 59 -1.77 4.85 -16.71
N TYR A 60 -0.73 4.16 -16.25
CA TYR A 60 0.29 3.60 -17.12
C TYR A 60 -0.18 2.36 -17.88
N ALA A 61 -1.33 1.79 -17.52
CA ALA A 61 -2.01 0.79 -18.32
C ALA A 61 -2.76 1.40 -19.52
N VAL A 62 -2.89 2.73 -19.59
CA VAL A 62 -3.58 3.47 -20.67
C VAL A 62 -2.62 4.43 -21.39
N LEU A 63 -1.80 5.18 -20.64
CA LEU A 63 -0.83 6.15 -21.13
C LEU A 63 0.54 5.50 -21.36
N PRO A 64 1.03 5.41 -22.63
CA PRO A 64 2.34 4.84 -22.93
C PRO A 64 3.51 5.74 -22.53
N GLY A 65 4.69 5.14 -22.36
CA GLY A 65 5.96 5.84 -22.11
C GLY A 65 6.32 6.07 -20.65
N HIS A 66 5.45 5.66 -19.73
CA HIS A 66 5.65 5.82 -18.29
C HIS A 66 5.73 4.49 -17.52
N GLU A 67 5.59 3.33 -18.17
CA GLU A 67 5.39 2.03 -17.50
C GLU A 67 6.54 1.67 -16.57
N HIS A 68 7.78 1.95 -17.00
CA HIS A 68 8.99 1.67 -16.24
C HIS A 68 9.05 2.43 -14.90
N LYS A 69 8.34 3.56 -14.79
CA LYS A 69 8.28 4.42 -13.61
C LYS A 69 7.48 3.80 -12.46
N ALA A 70 6.54 2.89 -12.76
CA ALA A 70 5.74 2.19 -11.75
C ALA A 70 6.52 1.15 -10.93
N PHE A 71 7.71 0.76 -11.39
CA PHE A 71 8.47 -0.37 -10.87
C PHE A 71 9.78 0.09 -10.23
N ILE A 72 9.77 0.24 -8.91
CA ILE A 72 10.83 0.88 -8.13
C ILE A 72 11.80 -0.17 -7.61
N PRO A 73 13.10 -0.10 -7.94
CA PRO A 73 14.08 -1.06 -7.46
C PRO A 73 14.25 -1.06 -5.93
N TYR A 74 14.52 -2.23 -5.34
CA TYR A 74 14.69 -2.39 -3.89
C TYR A 74 16.12 -2.14 -3.39
N ASP A 75 17.04 -1.70 -4.24
CA ASP A 75 18.47 -1.54 -3.92
C ASP A 75 18.71 -0.73 -2.64
N ASN A 76 17.85 0.25 -2.39
CA ASN A 76 17.93 1.18 -1.27
C ASN A 76 16.84 0.96 -0.21
N VAL A 77 16.14 -0.18 -0.20
CA VAL A 77 14.97 -0.44 0.68
C VAL A 77 15.27 -0.38 2.19
N PHE A 78 16.53 -0.58 2.58
CA PHE A 78 16.97 -0.46 3.97
C PHE A 78 17.47 0.95 4.33
N LEU A 79 17.63 1.83 3.35
CA LEU A 79 18.03 3.21 3.58
C LEU A 79 16.80 4.05 3.97
N PRO A 80 16.99 5.08 4.81
CA PRO A 80 15.97 6.10 5.03
C PRO A 80 15.56 6.76 3.70
N PRO A 81 14.35 7.35 3.61
CA PRO A 81 13.95 8.15 2.47
C PRO A 81 14.99 9.22 2.11
N ALA A 82 15.21 9.41 0.81
CA ALA A 82 16.09 10.46 0.31
C ALA A 82 15.47 11.83 0.62
N LEU A 83 16.13 12.61 1.48
CA LEU A 83 15.77 14.00 1.71
C LEU A 83 16.29 14.86 0.54
N PRO A 84 15.57 15.92 0.13
CA PRO A 84 16.17 16.98 -0.67
C PRO A 84 17.43 17.47 0.05
N ALA A 85 18.44 17.93 -0.70
CA ALA A 85 19.68 18.45 -0.14
C ALA A 85 19.43 19.71 0.71
N ALA A 86 18.92 19.53 1.93
CA ALA A 86 18.90 20.55 2.95
C ALA A 86 20.31 20.64 3.53
N SER A 87 20.76 21.87 3.75
CA SER A 87 22.00 22.20 4.44
C SER A 87 21.93 21.72 5.90
N SER A 88 22.06 20.42 6.16
CA SER A 88 22.12 19.92 7.53
C SER A 88 23.44 20.40 8.15
N SER A 89 23.35 21.24 9.17
CA SER A 89 24.47 21.63 10.02
C SER A 89 25.01 20.48 10.89
N ASP A 90 24.32 19.33 10.88
CA ASP A 90 24.74 18.15 11.62
C ASP A 90 25.97 17.50 10.97
N PRO A 91 26.98 17.13 11.77
CA PRO A 91 28.13 16.40 11.26
C PRO A 91 27.65 15.07 10.63
N PRO A 92 28.18 14.69 9.47
CA PRO A 92 27.80 13.45 8.80
C PRO A 92 28.03 12.28 9.77
N GLN A 93 26.95 11.58 10.13
CA GLN A 93 27.07 10.35 10.90
C GLN A 93 27.82 9.30 10.08
N PRO A 94 28.67 8.48 10.70
CA PRO A 94 29.30 7.37 9.99
C PRO A 94 28.22 6.45 9.40
N PRO A 95 28.41 5.96 8.16
CA PRO A 95 27.42 5.10 7.52
C PRO A 95 27.20 3.86 8.39
N LYS A 96 25.94 3.59 8.75
CA LYS A 96 25.56 2.36 9.45
C LYS A 96 25.85 1.18 8.53
N ASP A 97 26.52 0.15 9.06
CA ASP A 97 26.67 -1.11 8.35
C ASP A 97 25.31 -1.83 8.29
N LEU A 98 24.74 -1.90 7.08
CA LEU A 98 23.47 -2.56 6.80
C LEU A 98 23.66 -3.91 6.09
N SER A 99 24.90 -4.38 5.89
CA SER A 99 25.21 -5.57 5.09
C SER A 99 24.64 -6.88 5.64
N ARG A 100 24.30 -6.92 6.94
CA ARG A 100 23.67 -8.08 7.60
C ARG A 100 22.19 -8.25 7.24
N HIS A 101 21.53 -7.21 6.75
CA HIS A 101 20.13 -7.25 6.35
C HIS A 101 20.03 -7.72 4.90
N VAL A 102 19.06 -8.59 4.61
CA VAL A 102 18.96 -9.22 3.29
C VAL A 102 17.55 -9.10 2.74
N ARG A 103 17.47 -8.84 1.43
CA ARG A 103 16.22 -8.87 0.67
C ARG A 103 16.22 -10.07 -0.27
N LEU A 104 15.20 -10.91 -0.15
CA LEU A 104 15.03 -12.13 -0.92
C LEU A 104 13.91 -11.95 -1.95
N HIS A 105 14.21 -12.20 -3.22
CA HIS A 105 13.21 -12.34 -4.28
C HIS A 105 12.65 -13.77 -4.27
N ALA A 106 11.62 -14.01 -3.46
CA ALA A 106 11.08 -15.33 -3.17
C ALA A 106 9.58 -15.28 -2.86
N SER A 107 8.91 -16.41 -3.07
CA SER A 107 7.54 -16.61 -2.60
C SER A 107 7.55 -17.39 -1.29
N VAL A 108 6.68 -16.98 -0.34
CA VAL A 108 6.44 -17.74 0.89
C VAL A 108 5.35 -18.76 0.61
N LEU A 109 5.65 -20.02 0.87
CA LEU A 109 4.77 -21.17 0.61
C LEU A 109 3.99 -21.61 1.85
N SER A 110 4.60 -21.49 3.04
CA SER A 110 3.93 -21.80 4.30
C SER A 110 4.46 -20.96 5.45
N LEU A 111 3.62 -20.75 6.46
CA LEU A 111 3.94 -20.08 7.71
C LEU A 111 3.71 -21.06 8.87
N ARG A 112 4.67 -21.15 9.78
CA ARG A 112 4.55 -21.79 11.10
C ARG A 112 4.94 -20.76 12.16
N GLU A 113 4.80 -21.13 13.43
CA GLU A 113 5.00 -20.21 14.55
C GLU A 113 6.31 -19.43 14.49
N HIS A 114 7.44 -20.07 14.19
CA HIS A 114 8.77 -19.42 14.07
C HIS A 114 9.50 -19.80 12.77
N GLU A 115 8.80 -20.35 11.78
CA GLU A 115 9.42 -20.85 10.55
C GLU A 115 8.60 -20.49 9.30
N LEU A 116 9.30 -20.14 8.23
CA LEU A 116 8.76 -19.91 6.90
C LEU A 116 9.34 -20.93 5.93
N THR A 117 8.52 -21.44 5.01
CA THR A 117 8.99 -22.19 3.84
C THR A 117 8.99 -21.29 2.62
N LEU A 118 10.13 -21.18 1.94
CA LEU A 118 10.30 -20.40 0.72
C LEU A 118 10.24 -21.31 -0.52
N ASP A 119 10.00 -20.72 -1.69
CA ASP A 119 10.03 -21.43 -2.98
C ASP A 119 11.46 -21.82 -3.43
N LYS A 120 12.49 -21.19 -2.86
CA LYS A 120 13.91 -21.43 -3.18
C LYS A 120 14.81 -21.23 -1.96
N SER A 121 15.99 -21.85 -1.99
CA SER A 121 17.01 -21.71 -0.94
C SER A 121 17.95 -20.54 -1.23
N PHE A 122 18.57 -20.02 -0.18
CA PHE A 122 19.57 -18.95 -0.20
C PHE A 122 20.75 -19.31 0.72
N PRO A 123 21.59 -20.31 0.36
CA PRO A 123 22.73 -20.72 1.18
C PRO A 123 23.67 -19.56 1.54
N GLU A 124 23.86 -18.61 0.62
CA GLU A 124 24.65 -17.38 0.80
C GLU A 124 24.11 -16.45 1.90
N HIS A 125 22.85 -16.62 2.30
CA HIS A 125 22.20 -15.88 3.38
C HIS A 125 21.91 -16.77 4.60
N GLY A 126 22.47 -17.97 4.66
CA GLY A 126 22.27 -18.92 5.75
C GLY A 126 20.90 -19.61 5.73
N ILE A 127 20.31 -19.80 4.54
CA ILE A 127 19.01 -20.46 4.34
C ILE A 127 19.19 -21.62 3.34
N PRO A 128 19.85 -22.73 3.71
CA PRO A 128 20.25 -23.76 2.75
C PRO A 128 19.09 -24.66 2.27
N ASP A 129 18.03 -24.78 3.05
CA ASP A 129 16.97 -25.79 2.93
C ASP A 129 15.57 -25.18 2.77
N GLN A 130 15.48 -24.02 2.11
CA GLN A 130 14.24 -23.25 1.90
C GLN A 130 13.53 -22.81 3.20
N THR A 131 14.10 -23.08 4.37
CA THR A 131 13.46 -22.84 5.65
C THR A 131 14.10 -21.64 6.34
N LEU A 132 13.33 -20.57 6.53
CA LEU A 132 13.77 -19.39 7.27
C LEU A 132 13.17 -19.42 8.67
N ARG A 133 14.02 -19.42 9.70
CA ARG A 133 13.62 -19.24 11.10
C ARG A 133 13.61 -17.77 11.48
N PHE A 134 12.67 -17.37 12.32
CA PHE A 134 12.54 -15.99 12.79
C PHE A 134 12.11 -15.92 14.26
N GLU A 135 12.52 -14.85 14.92
CA GLU A 135 12.07 -14.51 16.28
C GLU A 135 10.82 -13.63 16.21
N TYR A 136 10.76 -12.68 15.27
CA TYR A 136 9.62 -11.81 15.01
C TYR A 136 9.24 -11.82 13.53
N LEU A 137 7.96 -11.64 13.23
CA LEU A 137 7.45 -11.56 11.86
C LEU A 137 6.50 -10.38 11.68
N VAL A 138 6.66 -9.68 10.56
CA VAL A 138 5.67 -8.70 10.06
C VAL A 138 5.04 -9.23 8.78
N TYR A 139 3.74 -9.48 8.85
CA TYR A 139 2.90 -9.94 7.76
C TYR A 139 2.32 -8.74 7.01
N ALA A 140 2.95 -8.36 5.88
CA ALA A 140 2.59 -7.22 5.05
C ALA A 140 2.26 -7.63 3.60
N LEU A 141 1.68 -8.83 3.41
CA LEU A 141 1.36 -9.39 2.09
C LEU A 141 0.14 -8.75 1.40
N GLY A 142 -0.54 -7.84 2.09
CA GLY A 142 -1.64 -7.04 1.55
C GLY A 142 -2.81 -7.88 1.05
N SER A 143 -3.18 -7.67 -0.20
CA SER A 143 -4.38 -8.22 -0.84
C SER A 143 -4.04 -8.78 -2.23
N HIS A 144 -4.89 -9.68 -2.72
CA HIS A 144 -4.90 -10.07 -4.12
C HIS A 144 -5.60 -9.00 -4.95
N LEU A 145 -4.85 -8.44 -5.90
CA LEU A 145 -5.35 -7.50 -6.89
C LEU A 145 -6.05 -8.26 -8.02
N PRO A 146 -7.34 -7.98 -8.31
CA PRO A 146 -7.99 -8.52 -9.50
C PRO A 146 -7.51 -7.82 -10.78
N SER A 147 -7.82 -8.41 -11.94
CA SER A 147 -7.85 -7.65 -13.20
C SER A 147 -8.70 -6.39 -12.99
N PRO A 148 -8.31 -5.19 -13.49
CA PRO A 148 -7.30 -4.94 -14.53
C PRO A 148 -5.89 -4.57 -14.03
N ILE A 149 -5.53 -4.84 -12.77
CA ILE A 149 -4.18 -4.51 -12.24
C ILE A 149 -3.46 -5.75 -11.67
N ASN A 150 -3.90 -6.95 -12.07
CA ASN A 150 -3.24 -8.20 -11.70
C ASN A 150 -2.05 -8.47 -12.61
N LEU A 151 -0.88 -7.90 -12.28
CA LEU A 151 0.38 -8.12 -13.01
C LEU A 151 0.85 -9.60 -13.00
N TRP A 152 0.28 -10.41 -12.10
CA TRP A 152 0.55 -11.84 -12.00
C TRP A 152 -0.49 -12.69 -12.74
N GLY A 153 -1.55 -12.08 -13.27
CA GLY A 153 -2.57 -12.72 -14.09
C GLY A 153 -2.29 -12.54 -15.58
N PRO A 154 -3.00 -13.29 -16.44
CA PRO A 154 -2.92 -13.07 -17.87
C PRO A 154 -3.44 -11.66 -18.21
N VAL A 155 -2.89 -11.04 -19.26
CA VAL A 155 -3.63 -9.99 -19.95
C VAL A 155 -4.72 -10.72 -20.71
N ALA A 156 -5.98 -10.60 -20.30
CA ALA A 156 -7.08 -11.46 -20.72
C ALA A 156 -7.41 -11.37 -22.23
N ASP A 157 -6.57 -12.01 -23.05
CA ASP A 157 -6.67 -12.42 -24.47
C ASP A 157 -5.64 -13.55 -24.79
N GLU A 158 -4.94 -14.09 -23.77
CA GLU A 158 -3.92 -15.15 -23.89
C GLU A 158 -4.44 -16.53 -24.36
N GLU A 159 -5.76 -16.72 -24.54
CA GLU A 159 -6.25 -17.91 -25.26
C GLU A 159 -6.04 -17.82 -26.79
N VAL A 160 -5.74 -16.63 -27.33
CA VAL A 160 -5.57 -16.38 -28.79
C VAL A 160 -4.11 -16.51 -29.25
N GLU A 161 -3.12 -16.53 -28.36
CA GLU A 161 -1.71 -16.68 -28.73
C GLU A 161 -1.19 -18.11 -28.49
N LYS A 162 -1.82 -19.09 -29.16
CA LYS A 162 -1.35 -20.49 -29.16
C LYS A 162 -0.02 -20.73 -29.89
N ASN A 163 0.61 -19.70 -30.45
CA ASN A 163 1.89 -19.84 -31.16
C ASN A 163 2.86 -18.71 -30.78
N GLY A 164 3.63 -18.94 -29.71
CA GLY A 164 4.99 -18.39 -29.60
C GLY A 164 5.16 -17.01 -28.95
N VAL A 165 4.62 -16.79 -27.75
CA VAL A 165 4.98 -15.59 -26.97
C VAL A 165 5.82 -15.92 -25.74
N VAL A 166 6.94 -15.19 -25.69
CA VAL A 166 7.99 -15.15 -24.69
C VAL A 166 7.43 -15.26 -23.28
N ASP A 167 7.96 -16.23 -22.54
CA ASP A 167 7.76 -16.45 -21.12
C ASP A 167 8.13 -15.16 -20.37
N VAL A 168 7.14 -14.31 -20.08
CA VAL A 168 7.36 -13.10 -19.31
C VAL A 168 7.62 -13.56 -17.90
N VAL A 169 8.85 -13.42 -17.43
CA VAL A 169 9.21 -13.78 -16.06
C VAL A 169 8.43 -12.86 -15.11
N ARG A 170 7.30 -13.35 -14.60
CA ARG A 170 6.46 -12.63 -13.64
C ARG A 170 7.26 -12.35 -12.37
N GLY A 171 6.90 -11.28 -11.68
CA GLY A 171 7.67 -10.79 -10.53
C GLY A 171 8.96 -10.05 -10.90
N THR A 172 9.31 -9.90 -12.17
CA THR A 172 10.43 -9.04 -12.60
C THR A 172 9.94 -7.68 -13.07
N LYS A 173 10.81 -6.65 -13.02
CA LYS A 173 10.49 -5.29 -13.47
C LYS A 173 10.20 -5.30 -14.98
N GLU A 174 11.04 -5.99 -15.73
CA GLU A 174 10.88 -6.20 -17.18
C GLU A 174 9.52 -6.85 -17.48
N GLY A 175 9.14 -7.84 -16.67
CA GLY A 175 7.85 -8.50 -16.82
C GLY A 175 6.65 -7.60 -16.52
N GLY A 176 6.73 -6.76 -15.48
CA GLY A 176 5.73 -5.75 -15.18
C GLY A 176 5.56 -4.72 -16.30
N VAL A 177 6.67 -4.20 -16.83
CA VAL A 177 6.66 -3.26 -17.97
C VAL A 177 6.02 -3.90 -19.20
N ALA A 178 6.42 -5.12 -19.52
CA ALA A 178 5.87 -5.84 -20.66
C ALA A 178 4.37 -6.13 -20.48
N TRP A 179 3.91 -6.38 -19.25
CA TRP A 179 2.49 -6.55 -18.94
C TRP A 179 1.71 -5.24 -19.21
N LEU A 180 2.18 -4.10 -18.69
CA LEU A 180 1.52 -2.80 -18.89
C LEU A 180 1.44 -2.43 -20.37
N LYS A 181 2.54 -2.59 -21.12
CA LYS A 181 2.55 -2.32 -22.57
C LYS A 181 1.55 -3.18 -23.35
N ARG A 182 1.38 -4.44 -22.99
CA ARG A 182 0.34 -5.31 -23.60
C ARG A 182 -1.06 -4.82 -23.27
N PHE A 183 -1.29 -4.44 -22.01
CA PHE A 183 -2.58 -3.93 -21.57
C PHE A 183 -2.95 -2.62 -22.27
N GLN A 184 -1.99 -1.71 -22.46
CA GLN A 184 -2.19 -0.48 -23.26
C GLN A 184 -2.68 -0.78 -24.67
N LYS A 185 -2.03 -1.73 -25.38
CA LYS A 185 -2.47 -2.13 -26.73
C LYS A 185 -3.87 -2.73 -26.76
N ARG A 186 -4.30 -3.35 -25.67
CA ARG A 186 -5.68 -3.85 -25.52
C ARG A 186 -6.68 -2.71 -25.32
N VAL A 187 -6.33 -1.70 -24.52
CA VAL A 187 -7.16 -0.50 -24.34
C VAL A 187 -7.25 0.31 -25.63
N GLU A 188 -6.12 0.52 -26.32
CA GLU A 188 -6.02 1.27 -27.58
C GLU A 188 -6.91 0.69 -28.70
N ARG A 189 -7.09 -0.63 -28.75
CA ARG A 189 -7.93 -1.31 -29.75
C ARG A 189 -9.42 -1.20 -29.45
N ALA A 190 -9.79 -1.02 -28.18
CA ALA A 190 -11.18 -1.11 -27.76
C ALA A 190 -11.97 0.13 -28.20
N SER A 191 -13.01 -0.10 -29.01
CA SER A 191 -13.94 0.98 -29.42
C SER A 191 -15.00 1.26 -28.36
N SER A 192 -15.21 0.34 -27.42
CA SER A 192 -16.13 0.50 -26.29
C SER A 192 -15.61 -0.19 -25.03
N VAL A 193 -15.64 0.53 -23.91
CA VAL A 193 -15.11 0.08 -22.63
C VAL A 193 -16.19 0.20 -21.55
N LEU A 194 -16.46 -0.90 -20.86
CA LEU A 194 -17.25 -0.92 -19.64
C LEU A 194 -16.32 -1.03 -18.43
N VAL A 195 -16.31 0.00 -17.60
CA VAL A 195 -15.61 0.02 -16.31
C VAL A 195 -16.60 -0.31 -15.20
N VAL A 196 -16.32 -1.34 -14.41
CA VAL A 196 -17.22 -1.85 -13.37
C VAL A 196 -16.64 -1.55 -11.99
N GLY A 197 -17.19 -0.54 -11.31
CA GLY A 197 -16.79 -0.13 -9.97
C GLY A 197 -16.41 1.34 -9.88
N GLY A 198 -17.24 2.16 -9.24
CA GLY A 198 -17.01 3.58 -8.94
C GLY A 198 -16.09 3.86 -7.74
N GLY A 199 -15.06 3.03 -7.56
CA GLY A 199 -13.94 3.30 -6.66
C GLY A 199 -12.83 4.06 -7.38
N ALA A 200 -11.77 4.46 -6.67
CA ALA A 200 -10.67 5.25 -7.26
C ALA A 200 -10.07 4.63 -8.52
N LEU A 201 -9.86 3.31 -8.51
CA LEU A 201 -9.36 2.54 -9.65
C LEU A 201 -10.23 2.71 -10.90
N GLY A 202 -11.55 2.51 -10.76
CA GLY A 202 -12.46 2.59 -11.90
C GLY A 202 -12.73 4.02 -12.37
N ILE A 203 -12.71 4.99 -11.45
CA ILE A 203 -12.80 6.40 -11.81
C ILE A 203 -11.59 6.81 -12.67
N GLN A 204 -10.37 6.52 -12.21
CA GLN A 204 -9.15 6.84 -12.94
C GLN A 204 -9.12 6.16 -14.33
N TYR A 205 -9.45 4.86 -14.42
CA TYR A 205 -9.56 4.20 -15.73
C TYR A 205 -10.59 4.86 -16.64
N ALA A 206 -11.79 5.15 -16.13
CA ALA A 206 -12.85 5.73 -16.95
C ALA A 206 -12.46 7.11 -17.50
N THR A 207 -11.85 7.96 -16.66
CA THR A 207 -11.44 9.30 -17.08
C THR A 207 -10.21 9.28 -17.98
N ASP A 208 -9.18 8.49 -17.65
CA ASP A 208 -7.94 8.45 -18.44
C ASP A 208 -8.20 7.86 -19.83
N ILE A 209 -9.02 6.80 -19.95
CA ILE A 209 -9.41 6.23 -21.25
C ILE A 209 -10.21 7.25 -22.07
N ALA A 210 -11.19 7.93 -21.46
CA ALA A 210 -12.04 8.88 -22.18
C ALA A 210 -11.26 10.11 -22.69
N GLU A 211 -10.25 10.56 -21.95
CA GLU A 211 -9.40 11.69 -22.36
C GLU A 211 -8.37 11.28 -23.42
N ILE A 212 -7.69 10.14 -23.25
CA ILE A 212 -6.67 9.66 -24.22
C ILE A 212 -7.31 9.18 -25.52
N TYR A 213 -8.48 8.54 -25.45
CA TYR A 213 -9.20 7.98 -26.59
C TYR A 213 -10.62 8.56 -26.71
N PRO A 214 -10.80 9.82 -27.15
CA PRO A 214 -12.11 10.47 -27.20
C PRO A 214 -13.15 9.80 -28.10
N ALA A 215 -12.71 8.95 -29.04
CA ALA A 215 -13.59 8.18 -29.91
C ALA A 215 -14.13 6.91 -29.23
N THR A 216 -13.51 6.44 -28.15
CA THR A 216 -13.89 5.23 -27.44
C THR A 216 -15.10 5.50 -26.54
N ARG A 217 -16.13 4.66 -26.65
CA ARG A 217 -17.33 4.77 -25.82
C ARG A 217 -17.07 4.18 -24.43
N VAL A 218 -16.90 5.04 -23.43
CA VAL A 218 -16.68 4.63 -22.04
C VAL A 218 -17.98 4.64 -21.23
N THR A 219 -18.25 3.54 -20.51
CA THR A 219 -19.36 3.44 -19.55
C THR A 219 -18.82 3.06 -18.17
N LEU A 220 -19.13 3.84 -17.14
CA LEU A 220 -18.84 3.52 -15.75
C LEU A 220 -20.09 2.97 -15.06
N LEU A 221 -20.05 1.72 -14.63
CA LEU A 221 -21.12 1.05 -13.89
C LEU A 221 -20.75 0.92 -12.41
N HIS A 222 -21.63 1.39 -11.51
CA HIS A 222 -21.45 1.25 -10.07
C HIS A 222 -22.73 0.83 -9.35
N SER A 223 -22.58 -0.11 -8.40
CA SER A 223 -23.70 -0.73 -7.69
C SER A 223 -24.38 0.16 -6.66
N ARG A 224 -23.77 1.27 -6.26
CA ARG A 224 -24.34 2.24 -5.31
C ARG A 224 -24.71 3.52 -6.02
N HIS A 225 -25.55 4.32 -5.37
CA HIS A 225 -25.96 5.64 -5.87
C HIS A 225 -24.89 6.74 -5.70
N ARG A 226 -23.82 6.46 -4.96
CA ARG A 226 -22.72 7.40 -4.70
C ARG A 226 -21.38 6.77 -5.05
N LEU A 227 -20.53 7.53 -5.75
CA LEU A 227 -19.12 7.19 -5.99
C LEU A 227 -18.31 7.49 -4.74
N LEU A 228 -17.29 6.68 -4.44
CA LEU A 228 -16.45 6.86 -3.23
C LEU A 228 -17.26 7.07 -1.93
N PRO A 229 -18.23 6.21 -1.56
CA PRO A 229 -19.19 6.47 -0.48
C PRO A 229 -18.60 6.51 0.94
N ARG A 230 -17.29 6.28 1.12
CA ARG A 230 -16.57 6.47 2.40
C ARG A 230 -16.02 7.89 2.56
N PHE A 231 -16.12 8.70 1.52
CA PHE A 231 -15.61 10.06 1.42
C PHE A 231 -16.77 11.03 1.31
N ASP A 232 -16.47 12.31 1.45
CA ASP A 232 -17.45 13.38 1.44
C ASP A 232 -18.23 13.44 0.12
N GLU A 233 -19.47 13.90 0.18
CA GLU A 233 -20.35 13.99 -0.98
C GLU A 233 -19.85 14.95 -2.06
N ALA A 234 -19.10 15.99 -1.69
CA ALA A 234 -18.53 16.90 -2.68
C ALA A 234 -17.52 16.20 -3.59
N MET A 235 -16.81 15.17 -3.11
CA MET A 235 -15.97 14.31 -3.97
C MET A 235 -16.83 13.67 -5.06
N HIS A 236 -17.98 13.09 -4.68
CA HIS A 236 -18.89 12.44 -5.62
C HIS A 236 -19.40 13.41 -6.69
N THR A 237 -19.82 14.61 -6.28
CA THR A 237 -20.31 15.66 -7.19
C THR A 237 -19.25 16.06 -8.20
N GLU A 238 -18.02 16.32 -7.74
CA GLU A 238 -16.91 16.72 -8.60
C GLU A 238 -16.53 15.62 -9.60
N ILE A 239 -16.49 14.37 -9.15
CA ILE A 239 -16.20 13.20 -9.99
C ILE A 239 -17.27 13.03 -11.07
N LEU A 240 -18.56 13.13 -10.71
CA LEU A 240 -19.65 13.03 -11.69
C LEU A 240 -19.59 14.15 -12.73
N SER A 241 -19.27 15.38 -12.32
CA SER A 241 -19.11 16.50 -13.24
C SER A 241 -17.97 16.23 -14.23
N SER A 242 -16.82 15.78 -13.75
CA SER A 242 -15.66 15.45 -14.61
C SER A 242 -15.92 14.27 -15.55
N LEU A 243 -16.59 13.21 -15.08
CA LEU A 243 -17.03 12.10 -15.94
C LEU A 243 -17.97 12.57 -17.06
N SER A 244 -18.92 13.45 -16.73
CA SER A 244 -19.85 14.01 -17.71
C SER A 244 -19.13 14.90 -18.74
N ALA A 245 -18.17 15.72 -18.30
CA ALA A 245 -17.38 16.57 -19.18
C ALA A 245 -16.55 15.76 -20.19
N LEU A 246 -16.10 14.56 -19.80
CA LEU A 246 -15.39 13.59 -20.64
C LEU A 246 -16.32 12.67 -21.44
N ASN A 247 -17.64 12.92 -21.46
CA ASN A 247 -18.65 12.09 -22.14
C ASN A 247 -18.70 10.63 -21.66
N VAL A 248 -18.32 10.35 -20.41
CA VAL A 248 -18.43 9.02 -19.83
C VAL A 248 -19.88 8.75 -19.43
N CYS A 249 -20.47 7.68 -19.99
CA CYS A 249 -21.80 7.24 -19.60
C CYS A 249 -21.77 6.62 -18.20
N THR A 250 -22.38 7.25 -17.21
CA THR A 250 -22.34 6.78 -15.81
C THR A 250 -23.67 6.13 -15.41
N ILE A 251 -23.61 4.89 -14.93
CA ILE A 251 -24.76 4.11 -14.45
C ILE A 251 -24.53 3.80 -12.97
N LEU A 252 -25.35 4.40 -12.10
CA LEU A 252 -25.30 4.21 -10.65
C LEU A 252 -26.49 3.38 -10.15
N GLY A 253 -26.32 2.77 -8.97
CA GLY A 253 -27.37 1.97 -8.32
C GLY A 253 -27.66 0.64 -9.02
N ASP A 254 -26.75 0.15 -9.88
CA ASP A 254 -26.94 -1.10 -10.61
C ASP A 254 -25.65 -1.92 -10.63
N ARG A 255 -25.80 -3.24 -10.56
CA ARG A 255 -24.68 -4.18 -10.36
C ARG A 255 -24.54 -5.07 -11.58
N LEU A 256 -23.30 -5.31 -12.01
CA LEU A 256 -23.02 -6.31 -13.05
C LEU A 256 -23.46 -7.70 -12.58
N ASP A 257 -24.20 -8.42 -13.43
CA ASP A 257 -24.38 -9.86 -13.29
C ASP A 257 -23.13 -10.56 -13.84
N LEU A 258 -22.26 -11.06 -12.96
CA LEU A 258 -21.01 -11.73 -13.34
C LEU A 258 -21.24 -12.96 -14.23
N SER A 259 -22.38 -13.64 -14.10
CA SER A 259 -22.70 -14.80 -14.94
C SER A 259 -22.94 -14.44 -16.41
N SER A 260 -23.21 -13.16 -16.69
CA SER A 260 -23.35 -12.66 -18.06
C SER A 260 -22.01 -12.49 -18.78
N LEU A 261 -20.88 -12.44 -18.05
CA LEU A 261 -19.56 -12.36 -18.66
C LEU A 261 -19.21 -13.60 -19.49
N GLU A 262 -19.79 -14.75 -19.16
CA GLU A 262 -19.56 -16.03 -19.85
C GLU A 262 -20.48 -16.22 -21.06
N LYS A 263 -21.46 -15.33 -21.28
CA LYS A 263 -22.55 -15.52 -22.26
C LYS A 263 -22.54 -14.42 -23.32
N GLY A 264 -22.26 -14.80 -24.57
CA GLY A 264 -22.66 -14.08 -25.78
C GLY A 264 -21.73 -12.95 -26.23
N THR A 265 -21.12 -13.14 -27.39
CA THR A 265 -20.72 -12.03 -28.27
C THR A 265 -21.95 -11.55 -29.04
N ASP A 266 -21.94 -10.29 -29.49
CA ASP A 266 -22.96 -9.79 -30.40
C ASP A 266 -22.92 -10.54 -31.75
N VAL A 267 -23.89 -10.23 -32.63
CA VAL A 267 -24.04 -10.88 -33.95
C VAL A 267 -22.81 -10.61 -34.86
N SER A 268 -22.04 -9.55 -34.60
CA SER A 268 -20.80 -9.23 -35.32
C SER A 268 -19.54 -9.90 -34.76
N GLY A 269 -19.60 -10.38 -33.51
CA GLY A 269 -18.47 -10.94 -32.78
C GLY A 269 -17.56 -9.88 -32.12
N ALA A 270 -17.83 -8.58 -32.29
CA ALA A 270 -16.93 -7.49 -31.90
C ALA A 270 -17.20 -6.94 -30.48
N GLU A 271 -18.44 -6.97 -30.00
CA GLU A 271 -18.78 -6.52 -28.63
C GLU A 271 -19.40 -7.65 -27.81
N ARG A 272 -19.04 -7.75 -26.52
CA ARG A 272 -19.74 -8.61 -25.57
C ARG A 272 -21.02 -7.93 -25.10
N ILE A 273 -22.10 -8.69 -24.97
CA ILE A 273 -23.33 -8.22 -24.33
C ILE A 273 -23.32 -8.70 -22.88
N VAL A 274 -23.10 -7.77 -21.94
CA VAL A 274 -23.23 -8.06 -20.50
C VAL A 274 -24.56 -7.56 -19.98
N ARG A 275 -25.01 -8.12 -18.85
CA ARG A 275 -26.24 -7.73 -18.18
C ARG A 275 -25.98 -7.21 -16.78
N THR A 276 -26.80 -6.29 -16.33
CA THR A 276 -26.88 -5.91 -14.93
C THR A 276 -27.95 -6.74 -14.20
N GLN A 277 -27.97 -6.68 -12.87
CA GLN A 277 -28.96 -7.35 -12.04
C GLN A 277 -30.39 -6.80 -12.25
N SER A 278 -30.52 -5.55 -12.72
CA SER A 278 -31.82 -4.99 -13.14
C SER A 278 -32.28 -5.51 -14.50
N GLY A 279 -31.44 -6.26 -15.22
CA GLY A 279 -31.72 -6.78 -16.56
C GLY A 279 -31.27 -5.86 -17.70
N ARG A 280 -30.67 -4.70 -17.40
CA ARG A 280 -30.12 -3.79 -18.42
C ARG A 280 -29.01 -4.48 -19.20
N GLU A 281 -29.06 -4.39 -20.53
CA GLU A 281 -27.98 -4.83 -21.41
C GLU A 281 -26.99 -3.70 -21.65
N ILE A 282 -25.69 -4.02 -21.57
CA ILE A 282 -24.59 -3.12 -21.89
C ILE A 282 -23.68 -3.83 -22.88
N ARG A 283 -23.33 -3.14 -23.97
CA ARG A 283 -22.38 -3.65 -24.97
C ARG A 283 -21.03 -2.99 -24.78
N ALA A 284 -19.99 -3.82 -24.68
CA ALA A 284 -18.61 -3.37 -24.60
C ALA A 284 -17.67 -4.41 -25.20
N GLU A 285 -16.66 -3.95 -25.91
CA GLU A 285 -15.53 -4.78 -26.39
C GLU A 285 -14.62 -5.15 -25.22
N LEU A 286 -14.33 -4.17 -24.34
CA LEU A 286 -13.48 -4.35 -23.17
C LEU A 286 -14.28 -4.15 -21.88
N VAL A 287 -14.21 -5.13 -20.97
CA VAL A 287 -14.79 -5.01 -19.61
C VAL A 287 -13.67 -4.99 -18.57
N LEU A 288 -13.61 -3.91 -17.79
CA LEU A 288 -12.64 -3.69 -16.71
C LEU A 288 -13.31 -3.86 -15.36
N LEU A 289 -13.03 -4.97 -14.67
CA LEU A 289 -13.59 -5.28 -13.35
C LEU A 289 -12.84 -4.56 -12.23
N CYS A 290 -13.11 -3.27 -12.06
CA CYS A 290 -12.53 -2.43 -11.01
C CYS A 290 -13.23 -2.64 -9.65
N THR A 291 -13.46 -3.90 -9.27
CA THR A 291 -14.13 -4.31 -8.04
C THR A 291 -13.15 -4.59 -6.90
N GLY A 292 -13.67 -4.74 -5.68
CA GLY A 292 -12.88 -4.86 -4.46
C GLY A 292 -11.84 -5.98 -4.46
N GLN A 293 -10.79 -5.77 -3.68
CA GLN A 293 -9.65 -6.67 -3.51
C GLN A 293 -9.99 -7.76 -2.47
N THR A 294 -9.26 -8.87 -2.49
CA THR A 294 -9.41 -9.94 -1.48
C THR A 294 -8.18 -9.96 -0.56
N PRO A 295 -8.32 -9.91 0.78
CA PRO A 295 -7.17 -9.99 1.69
C PRO A 295 -6.31 -11.22 1.42
N ASN A 296 -4.99 -11.04 1.37
CA ASN A 296 -4.03 -12.11 1.17
C ASN A 296 -3.62 -12.65 2.56
N THR A 297 -4.48 -13.50 3.12
CA THR A 297 -4.34 -14.04 4.50
C THR A 297 -4.34 -15.57 4.53
N ALA A 298 -4.15 -16.22 3.37
CA ALA A 298 -4.19 -17.68 3.27
C ALA A 298 -3.17 -18.35 4.21
N LEU A 299 -1.93 -17.86 4.23
CA LEU A 299 -0.87 -18.36 5.11
C LEU A 299 -1.24 -18.23 6.61
N LEU A 300 -1.84 -17.11 7.02
CA LEU A 300 -2.29 -16.92 8.40
C LEU A 300 -3.44 -17.87 8.75
N ARG A 301 -4.38 -18.10 7.82
CA ARG A 301 -5.52 -18.99 8.06
C ARG A 301 -5.12 -20.43 8.33
N GLU A 302 -4.06 -20.91 7.68
CA GLU A 302 -3.56 -22.28 7.86
C GLU A 302 -2.98 -22.50 9.27
N THR A 303 -2.28 -21.51 9.81
CA THR A 303 -1.56 -21.62 11.09
C THR A 303 -2.36 -21.09 12.27
N TYR A 304 -3.12 -20.01 12.06
CA TYR A 304 -3.86 -19.23 13.07
C TYR A 304 -5.31 -18.98 12.61
N PRO A 305 -6.14 -20.02 12.43
CA PRO A 305 -7.48 -19.85 11.86
C PRO A 305 -8.38 -18.88 12.64
N ASN A 306 -8.23 -18.80 13.97
CA ASN A 306 -9.04 -17.95 14.85
C ASN A 306 -8.73 -16.44 14.70
N VAL A 307 -7.60 -16.08 14.09
CA VAL A 307 -7.26 -14.67 13.86
C VAL A 307 -7.95 -14.12 12.61
N ILE A 308 -8.57 -14.97 11.78
CA ILE A 308 -9.22 -14.54 10.54
C ILE A 308 -10.67 -14.14 10.83
N VAL A 309 -11.05 -12.93 10.40
CA VAL A 309 -12.43 -12.45 10.50
C VAL A 309 -13.34 -13.32 9.61
N PRO A 310 -14.36 -14.01 10.15
CA PRO A 310 -15.13 -15.02 9.41
C PRO A 310 -16.18 -14.42 8.47
N ASP A 311 -16.74 -13.27 8.81
CA ASP A 311 -17.88 -12.64 8.12
C ASP A 311 -17.86 -11.10 8.23
N GLY A 312 -18.90 -10.47 7.68
CA GLY A 312 -19.03 -9.02 7.67
C GLY A 312 -18.13 -8.30 6.65
N PRO A 313 -18.01 -6.97 6.76
CA PRO A 313 -17.27 -6.13 5.81
C PRO A 313 -15.76 -6.39 5.80
N ASN A 314 -15.20 -6.87 6.93
CA ASN A 314 -13.77 -7.16 7.09
C ASN A 314 -13.44 -8.65 6.89
N LYS A 315 -14.40 -9.42 6.36
CA LYS A 315 -14.25 -10.86 6.13
C LYS A 315 -12.92 -11.19 5.44
N GLY A 316 -12.19 -12.14 6.02
CA GLY A 316 -10.93 -12.63 5.50
C GLY A 316 -9.71 -11.83 5.93
N MET A 317 -9.85 -10.66 6.55
CA MET A 317 -8.74 -9.92 7.14
C MET A 317 -8.26 -10.60 8.44
N ALA A 318 -7.01 -10.37 8.81
CA ALA A 318 -6.43 -10.79 10.08
C ALA A 318 -6.78 -9.78 11.17
N ARG A 319 -7.35 -10.27 12.28
CA ARG A 319 -7.63 -9.49 13.47
C ARG A 319 -6.31 -9.16 14.18
N VAL A 320 -6.19 -7.90 14.60
CA VAL A 320 -5.01 -7.40 15.31
C VAL A 320 -5.41 -6.61 16.56
N ARG A 321 -4.53 -6.59 17.56
CA ARG A 321 -4.57 -5.59 18.65
C ARG A 321 -4.20 -4.22 18.12
N ARG A 322 -4.42 -3.15 18.89
CA ARG A 322 -3.94 -1.83 18.47
C ARG A 322 -2.43 -1.76 18.41
N THR A 323 -1.73 -2.63 19.12
CA THR A 323 -0.28 -2.84 18.97
C THR A 323 0.13 -3.49 17.64
N LEU A 324 -0.84 -3.89 16.80
CA LEU A 324 -0.72 -4.60 15.52
C LEU A 324 -0.28 -6.06 15.62
N GLN A 325 -0.14 -6.59 16.83
CA GLN A 325 0.05 -8.03 17.07
C GLN A 325 -1.22 -8.79 16.67
N LEU A 326 -1.06 -10.01 16.15
CA LEU A 326 -2.20 -10.89 15.84
C LEU A 326 -3.07 -11.08 17.08
N ALA A 327 -4.38 -11.04 16.87
CA ALA A 327 -5.37 -11.18 17.92
C ALA A 327 -6.40 -12.26 17.60
N GLU A 328 -6.88 -12.93 18.64
CA GLU A 328 -8.00 -13.85 18.57
C GLU A 328 -9.15 -13.38 19.48
N PRO A 329 -10.41 -13.76 19.18
CA PRO A 329 -11.53 -13.51 20.07
C PRO A 329 -11.33 -14.18 21.43
N VAL A 330 -11.83 -13.54 22.48
CA VAL A 330 -11.96 -14.16 23.81
C VAL A 330 -13.40 -14.66 23.99
N ASP A 331 -13.59 -15.75 24.73
CA ASP A 331 -14.94 -16.24 25.05
C ASP A 331 -15.70 -15.19 25.87
N GLU A 332 -16.99 -15.00 25.60
CA GLU A 332 -17.83 -13.97 26.27
C GLU A 332 -17.84 -14.12 27.80
N ALA A 333 -17.60 -15.33 28.31
CA ALA A 333 -17.51 -15.60 29.75
C ALA A 333 -16.23 -15.05 30.41
N GLU A 334 -15.19 -14.77 29.63
CA GLU A 334 -13.91 -14.22 30.09
C GLU A 334 -13.85 -12.68 29.99
N VAL A 335 -14.84 -12.05 29.35
CA VAL A 335 -14.90 -10.59 29.21
C VAL A 335 -15.33 -9.96 30.54
N PRO A 336 -14.53 -9.07 31.14
CA PRO A 336 -14.93 -8.38 32.36
C PRO A 336 -16.24 -7.60 32.16
N ALA A 337 -17.17 -7.68 33.10
CA ALA A 337 -18.41 -6.92 33.03
C ALA A 337 -18.10 -5.41 32.86
N PRO A 338 -18.82 -4.68 31.98
CA PRO A 338 -18.55 -3.27 31.75
C PRO A 338 -18.69 -2.50 33.07
N VAL A 339 -17.66 -1.71 33.40
CA VAL A 339 -17.69 -0.84 34.57
C VAL A 339 -18.84 0.15 34.35
N SER A 340 -19.86 0.06 35.19
CA SER A 340 -21.01 0.97 35.13
C SER A 340 -20.52 2.39 35.41
N GLN A 341 -20.45 3.24 34.38
CA GLN A 341 -20.24 4.66 34.58
C GLN A 341 -21.49 5.21 35.31
N GLU A 342 -21.30 5.75 36.51
CA GLU A 342 -22.36 6.48 37.19
C GLU A 342 -22.79 7.69 36.32
N PRO A 343 -24.09 8.00 36.24
CA PRO A 343 -24.56 9.09 35.41
C PRO A 343 -24.08 10.42 35.99
N LEU A 344 -23.20 11.10 35.25
CA LEU A 344 -22.79 12.46 35.56
C LEU A 344 -24.02 13.38 35.48
N ALA A 345 -24.30 14.06 36.57
CA ALA A 345 -25.43 14.96 36.72
C ALA A 345 -25.40 16.09 35.69
N SER A 346 -26.61 16.44 35.24
CA SER A 346 -26.97 17.59 34.40
C SER A 346 -26.20 18.88 34.69
N ALA A 347 -25.64 19.48 33.63
CA ALA A 347 -25.27 20.89 33.58
C ALA A 347 -26.02 21.59 32.43
N GLU A 348 -26.60 22.75 32.77
CA GLU A 348 -27.45 23.65 31.98
C GLU A 348 -26.69 24.39 30.83
N PRO A 349 -27.40 25.01 29.87
CA PRO A 349 -26.82 25.48 28.61
C PRO A 349 -26.14 26.85 28.75
N VAL A 350 -25.03 27.06 28.03
CA VAL A 350 -24.40 28.38 27.87
C VAL A 350 -24.17 28.67 26.39
N SER A 351 -24.43 29.93 26.07
CA SER A 351 -24.70 30.61 24.80
C SER A 351 -23.57 30.67 23.78
N GLU A 352 -23.99 30.78 22.51
CA GLU A 352 -23.20 31.19 21.34
C GLU A 352 -22.47 32.53 21.54
N SER A 353 -21.19 32.58 21.11
CA SER A 353 -20.63 33.76 20.45
C SER A 353 -19.59 33.32 19.42
N ALA A 354 -19.81 33.74 18.18
CA ALA A 354 -19.05 33.40 16.99
C ALA A 354 -17.71 34.15 16.89
N GLN A 355 -16.65 33.43 16.54
CA GLN A 355 -15.54 33.92 15.71
C GLN A 355 -15.06 32.78 14.78
N SER A 356 -14.68 33.14 13.56
CA SER A 356 -14.54 32.27 12.38
C SER A 356 -13.12 31.68 12.28
N PRO A 357 -12.93 30.34 12.21
CA PRO A 357 -11.62 29.70 12.04
C PRO A 357 -10.99 29.86 10.64
N VAL A 358 -11.61 30.66 9.76
CA VAL A 358 -11.20 30.81 8.36
C VAL A 358 -9.99 31.74 8.19
N GLN A 359 -9.56 32.48 9.22
CA GLN A 359 -8.48 33.47 9.09
C GLN A 359 -7.10 33.03 9.59
N GLU A 360 -6.98 31.92 10.32
CA GLU A 360 -5.67 31.35 10.71
C GLU A 360 -5.17 30.30 9.70
N LEU A 361 -6.09 29.66 8.95
CA LEU A 361 -5.75 28.64 7.94
C LEU A 361 -5.29 29.25 6.60
N GLU A 362 -5.64 30.50 6.32
CA GLU A 362 -5.15 31.24 5.13
C GLU A 362 -3.64 31.57 5.24
N THR A 363 -3.09 31.62 6.46
CA THR A 363 -1.67 31.95 6.70
C THR A 363 -0.75 30.72 6.61
N ALA A 364 -1.26 29.51 6.91
CA ALA A 364 -0.49 28.26 6.86
C ALA A 364 -0.39 27.65 5.44
N LEU A 365 -1.33 27.99 4.54
CA LEU A 365 -1.32 27.56 3.13
C LEU A 365 -0.58 28.53 2.20
N ALA A 366 -0.15 29.71 2.69
CA ALA A 366 0.65 30.68 1.95
C ALA A 366 2.17 30.46 2.04
N GLN A 367 2.64 29.41 2.74
CA GLN A 367 4.08 29.14 2.92
C GLN A 367 4.62 27.93 2.12
N VAL A 368 3.88 27.46 1.11
CA VAL A 368 4.35 26.40 0.18
C VAL A 368 4.37 26.84 -1.29
N GLU A 369 4.05 28.10 -1.60
CA GLU A 369 4.30 28.68 -2.92
C GLU A 369 4.86 30.08 -2.75
N LEU A 370 6.15 30.26 -3.09
CA LEU A 370 6.80 31.45 -3.72
C LEU A 370 8.30 31.51 -3.33
N GLU A 371 9.14 30.73 -4.01
CA GLU A 371 10.52 31.15 -4.24
C GLU A 371 10.56 31.88 -5.59
N GLY A 372 10.63 33.21 -5.51
CA GLY A 372 10.69 34.11 -6.67
C GLY A 372 11.03 35.53 -6.21
N GLU A 373 12.34 35.76 -6.06
CA GLU A 373 13.10 37.02 -6.18
C GLU A 373 12.70 38.30 -5.39
N GLU A 374 13.78 38.89 -4.83
CA GLU A 374 14.02 40.27 -4.36
C GLU A 374 13.82 40.64 -2.88
N GLU A 375 14.92 41.20 -2.36
CA GLU A 375 15.21 41.67 -1.00
C GLU A 375 14.28 42.81 -0.56
N THR A 376 13.90 42.84 0.72
CA THR A 376 13.80 44.09 1.49
C THR A 376 13.75 43.80 3.00
N GLU A 377 14.38 44.70 3.74
CA GLU A 377 14.72 44.61 5.16
C GLU A 377 13.52 44.70 6.14
N GLY A 378 13.64 43.96 7.25
CA GLY A 378 13.36 44.44 8.62
C GLY A 378 11.91 44.62 9.07
N ALA A 379 11.42 43.70 9.91
CA ALA A 379 10.53 44.01 11.03
C ALA A 379 10.49 42.84 12.04
N GLU A 380 10.93 43.12 13.27
CA GLU A 380 10.71 42.28 14.45
C GLU A 380 9.22 42.28 14.82
N GLY A 381 8.63 41.10 15.07
CA GLY A 381 7.23 40.93 15.46
C GLY A 381 7.05 39.69 16.34
N ALA A 382 6.39 39.88 17.48
CA ALA A 382 6.29 38.99 18.62
C ALA A 382 5.68 37.60 18.33
N GLU A 383 6.23 36.58 19.00
CA GLU A 383 5.66 35.23 19.11
C GLU A 383 4.35 35.30 19.94
N GLU A 384 3.22 34.99 19.31
CA GLU A 384 1.97 34.69 20.01
C GLU A 384 1.92 33.18 20.27
N ASP A 385 1.90 32.79 21.54
CA ASP A 385 1.73 31.41 22.02
C ASP A 385 0.38 30.85 21.54
N GLU A 386 0.39 29.98 20.54
CA GLU A 386 -0.79 29.15 20.24
C GLU A 386 -0.96 28.07 21.33
N PRO A 387 -2.18 27.85 21.83
CA PRO A 387 -2.42 26.84 22.87
C PRO A 387 -2.18 25.43 22.33
N GLU A 388 -1.39 24.63 23.07
CA GLU A 388 -1.19 23.22 22.73
C GLU A 388 -2.54 22.48 22.64
N PRO A 389 -2.77 21.67 21.60
CA PRO A 389 -4.02 20.93 21.46
C PRO A 389 -4.21 19.94 22.62
N GLU A 390 -5.42 19.87 23.17
CA GLU A 390 -5.73 18.94 24.26
C GLU A 390 -5.36 17.49 23.88
N PRO A 391 -4.81 16.70 24.82
CA PRO A 391 -4.40 15.33 24.54
C PRO A 391 -5.63 14.49 24.15
N ALA A 392 -5.53 13.84 22.99
CA ALA A 392 -6.55 12.92 22.52
C ALA A 392 -6.86 11.84 23.59
N PRO A 393 -8.12 11.38 23.72
CA PRO A 393 -8.48 10.37 24.70
C PRO A 393 -7.63 9.10 24.52
N PRO A 394 -7.33 8.39 25.63
CA PRO A 394 -6.49 7.21 25.58
C PRO A 394 -7.08 6.16 24.64
N ILE A 395 -6.24 5.62 23.77
CA ILE A 395 -6.69 4.63 22.80
C ILE A 395 -6.93 3.30 23.53
N GLU A 396 -8.21 2.94 23.69
CA GLU A 396 -8.63 1.70 24.35
C GLU A 396 -8.52 0.48 23.41
N GLU A 397 -8.09 -0.64 23.98
CA GLU A 397 -8.05 -1.92 23.31
C GLU A 397 -9.43 -2.59 23.35
N ASP A 398 -9.73 -3.43 22.35
CA ASP A 398 -10.98 -4.20 22.36
C ASP A 398 -10.93 -5.28 23.46
N PRO A 399 -11.80 -5.23 24.48
CA PRO A 399 -11.80 -6.21 25.57
C PRO A 399 -12.23 -7.62 25.10
N HIS A 400 -12.83 -7.75 23.92
CA HIS A 400 -13.25 -9.03 23.34
C HIS A 400 -12.14 -9.70 22.52
N THR A 401 -10.91 -9.18 22.56
CA THR A 401 -9.77 -9.77 21.87
C THR A 401 -8.55 -9.90 22.79
N ARG A 402 -7.73 -10.91 22.55
CA ARG A 402 -6.42 -11.09 23.20
C ARG A 402 -5.34 -11.35 22.16
N VAL A 403 -4.08 -11.15 22.54
CA VAL A 403 -2.94 -11.47 21.68
C VAL A 403 -2.91 -12.97 21.40
N ALA A 404 -2.90 -13.35 20.12
CA ALA A 404 -2.80 -14.73 19.67
C ALA A 404 -1.34 -15.18 19.47
N ALA A 405 -0.48 -14.24 19.05
CA ALA A 405 0.95 -14.47 18.87
C ALA A 405 1.70 -13.16 19.17
N GLU A 406 2.50 -13.14 20.25
CA GLU A 406 3.22 -11.93 20.67
C GLU A 406 4.26 -11.46 19.63
N HIS A 407 4.79 -12.40 18.86
CA HIS A 407 5.90 -12.20 17.94
C HIS A 407 5.47 -11.98 16.48
N ILE A 408 4.18 -12.00 16.18
CA ILE A 408 3.65 -11.82 14.82
C ILE A 408 2.75 -10.59 14.75
N PHE A 409 3.11 -9.69 13.84
CA PHE A 409 2.38 -8.46 13.54
C PHE A 409 1.77 -8.55 12.15
N ALA A 410 0.56 -8.03 11.96
CA ALA A 410 -0.06 -7.94 10.63
C ALA A 410 -0.44 -6.49 10.30
N ILE A 411 -0.14 -6.06 9.08
CA ILE A 411 -0.35 -4.68 8.62
C ILE A 411 -0.87 -4.63 7.17
N GLY A 412 -1.26 -3.43 6.75
CA GLY A 412 -1.79 -3.13 5.43
C GLY A 412 -3.13 -3.80 5.18
N ASP A 413 -3.43 -4.05 3.90
CA ASP A 413 -4.71 -4.59 3.45
C ASP A 413 -5.04 -6.00 3.98
N ALA A 414 -4.07 -6.69 4.58
CA ALA A 414 -4.25 -7.99 5.21
C ALA A 414 -4.89 -7.89 6.61
N ALA A 415 -4.80 -6.74 7.29
CA ALA A 415 -5.19 -6.57 8.69
C ALA A 415 -6.51 -5.78 8.86
N ASP A 416 -7.34 -6.21 9.81
CA ASP A 416 -8.49 -5.45 10.30
C ASP A 416 -8.02 -4.39 11.29
N ALA A 417 -7.52 -3.27 10.75
CA ALA A 417 -6.88 -2.21 11.52
C ALA A 417 -7.88 -1.08 11.87
N PHE A 418 -8.96 -1.43 12.58
CA PHE A 418 -9.87 -0.48 13.24
C PHE A 418 -10.60 0.47 12.29
N GLY A 419 -10.99 -0.02 11.11
CA GLY A 419 -11.71 0.77 10.11
C GLY A 419 -10.82 1.63 9.22
N ALA A 420 -9.49 1.51 9.31
CA ALA A 420 -8.57 2.11 8.35
C ALA A 420 -8.99 1.81 6.90
N VAL A 421 -8.81 2.78 6.01
CA VAL A 421 -8.98 2.52 4.57
C VAL A 421 -7.77 1.71 4.09
N ASN A 422 -8.02 0.65 3.32
CA ASN A 422 -6.98 -0.09 2.62
C ASN A 422 -6.22 0.82 1.65
N ALA A 423 -5.09 1.34 2.10
CA ALA A 423 -4.28 2.33 1.41
C ALA A 423 -2.83 2.28 1.91
N GLY A 424 -1.90 2.59 1.00
CA GLY A 424 -0.46 2.60 1.25
C GLY A 424 -0.06 3.53 2.40
N HIS A 425 -0.71 4.68 2.58
CA HIS A 425 -0.44 5.57 3.72
C HIS A 425 -0.82 4.93 5.07
N ASN A 426 -1.92 4.18 5.14
CA ASN A 426 -2.27 3.47 6.37
C ASN A 426 -1.32 2.30 6.62
N ALA A 427 -0.99 1.53 5.58
CA ALA A 427 0.02 0.47 5.67
C ALA A 427 1.38 1.01 6.13
N PHE A 428 1.75 2.22 5.68
CA PHE A 428 2.96 2.92 6.09
C PHE A 428 2.98 3.19 7.60
N PHE A 429 1.97 3.89 8.13
CA PHE A 429 1.91 4.23 9.56
C PHE A 429 1.72 3.01 10.46
N GLN A 430 0.98 2.00 9.98
CA GLN A 430 0.92 0.70 10.66
C GLN A 430 2.30 0.06 10.73
N GLY A 431 3.06 0.11 9.64
CA GLY A 431 4.45 -0.35 9.61
C GLY A 431 5.36 0.35 10.63
N GLU A 432 5.19 1.64 10.85
CA GLU A 432 5.95 2.38 11.87
C GLU A 432 5.65 1.92 13.29
N VAL A 433 4.37 1.73 13.62
CA VAL A 433 3.94 1.21 14.93
C VAL A 433 4.47 -0.21 15.14
N ALA A 434 4.31 -1.09 14.15
CA ALA A 434 4.80 -2.47 14.24
C ALA A 434 6.32 -2.53 14.41
N ALA A 435 7.09 -1.75 13.64
CA ALA A 435 8.54 -1.72 13.74
C ALA A 435 9.02 -1.20 15.10
N ARG A 436 8.43 -0.10 15.61
CA ARG A 436 8.77 0.43 16.96
C ARG A 436 8.47 -0.58 18.05
N ASN A 437 7.32 -1.26 17.97
CA ASN A 437 6.94 -2.29 18.93
C ASN A 437 7.91 -3.48 18.91
N ILE A 438 8.30 -3.95 17.72
CA ILE A 438 9.31 -5.01 17.60
C ILE A 438 10.65 -4.57 18.20
N LEU A 439 11.12 -3.34 17.94
CA LEU A 439 12.36 -2.84 18.53
C LEU A 439 12.32 -2.84 20.07
N ARG A 440 11.22 -2.37 20.67
CA ARG A 440 11.05 -2.41 22.14
C ARG A 440 11.03 -3.84 22.70
N LEU A 441 10.39 -4.77 22.00
CA LEU A 441 10.35 -6.18 22.38
C LEU A 441 11.73 -6.84 22.25
N VAL A 442 12.49 -6.52 21.19
CA VAL A 442 13.87 -6.97 21.03
C VAL A 442 14.75 -6.44 22.17
N GLU A 443 14.65 -5.17 22.54
CA GLU A 443 15.40 -4.60 23.67
C GLU A 443 15.05 -5.27 25.01
N ARG A 444 13.76 -5.61 25.21
CA ARG A 444 13.32 -6.39 26.38
C ARG A 444 13.96 -7.77 26.38
N ASP A 445 13.94 -8.47 25.25
CA ASP A 445 14.44 -9.84 25.15
C ASP A 445 15.96 -9.89 25.32
N GLU A 446 16.70 -8.91 24.78
CA GLU A 446 18.15 -8.79 25.00
C GLU A 446 18.47 -8.49 26.47
N ARG A 447 17.69 -7.62 27.14
CA ARG A 447 17.84 -7.38 28.60
C ARG A 447 17.57 -8.65 29.41
N ARG A 448 16.54 -9.43 29.05
CA ARG A 448 16.23 -10.71 29.71
C ARG A 448 17.34 -11.74 29.49
N ALA A 449 17.86 -11.84 28.27
CA ALA A 449 18.98 -12.72 27.95
C ALA A 449 20.26 -12.34 28.73
N ALA A 450 20.57 -11.04 28.82
CA ALA A 450 21.73 -10.55 29.58
C ALA A 450 21.60 -10.84 31.09
N LYS A 451 20.41 -10.63 31.67
CA LYS A 451 20.12 -10.98 33.08
C LYS A 451 20.30 -12.47 33.34
N SER A 452 19.77 -13.33 32.47
CA SER A 452 19.91 -14.79 32.57
C SER A 452 21.37 -15.25 32.45
N ALA A 453 22.15 -14.66 31.55
CA ALA A 453 23.58 -14.95 31.43
C ALA A 453 24.37 -14.51 32.68
N SER A 454 24.03 -13.37 33.29
CA SER A 454 24.70 -12.86 34.48
C SER A 454 24.40 -13.65 35.77
N SER A 455 23.22 -14.28 35.89
CA SER A 455 22.85 -15.09 37.06
C SER A 455 23.46 -16.50 37.04
N LEU A 456 23.90 -16.98 35.87
CA LEU A 456 24.61 -18.26 35.71
C LEU A 456 26.09 -18.18 36.11
N ASP A 457 26.71 -16.99 36.09
CA ASP A 457 28.12 -16.78 36.48
C ASP A 457 28.30 -16.59 38.00
N SER A 458 27.22 -16.40 38.76
CA SER A 458 27.25 -16.33 40.23
C SER A 458 26.96 -17.70 40.88
N ALA A 459 27.95 -18.59 40.92
CA ALA A 459 27.89 -19.78 41.79
C ALA A 459 28.05 -19.37 43.28
N PRO A 460 27.32 -19.99 44.23
CA PRO A 460 27.30 -19.51 45.61
C PRO A 460 28.58 -19.90 46.36
N SER A 461 29.34 -18.89 46.83
CA SER A 461 30.25 -19.09 47.95
C SER A 461 29.41 -19.22 49.23
N SER A 462 29.60 -20.31 49.96
CA SER A 462 28.87 -20.67 51.17
C SER A 462 29.00 -19.62 52.29
N SER A 463 27.93 -18.88 52.57
CA SER A 463 27.49 -18.51 53.92
C SER A 463 26.08 -17.92 53.85
N ALA A 464 25.21 -18.37 54.75
CA ALA A 464 23.76 -18.22 54.77
C ALA A 464 23.21 -16.79 54.52
N PRO A 465 22.07 -16.63 53.82
CA PRO A 465 21.42 -15.33 53.66
C PRO A 465 20.37 -15.08 54.74
N SER A 466 20.42 -13.89 55.32
CA SER A 466 19.26 -13.21 55.92
C SER A 466 18.33 -12.83 54.76
N ALA A 467 17.09 -13.29 54.80
CA ALA A 467 16.08 -12.95 53.82
C ALA A 467 15.68 -11.47 53.96
N GLU A 468 16.22 -10.61 53.08
CA GLU A 468 15.52 -9.41 52.65
C GLU A 468 14.96 -9.68 51.27
N LEU A 469 13.63 -9.82 51.23
CA LEU A 469 12.83 -9.99 50.03
C LEU A 469 12.88 -8.67 49.26
N SER A 470 13.92 -8.46 48.45
CA SER A 470 13.93 -7.35 47.50
C SER A 470 12.84 -7.62 46.46
N THR A 471 11.77 -6.84 46.54
CA THR A 471 10.68 -6.76 45.60
C THR A 471 11.18 -6.16 44.28
N ASP A 472 11.99 -6.90 43.53
CA ASP A 472 12.39 -6.55 42.15
C ASP A 472 11.44 -7.13 41.09
N SER A 473 10.31 -7.71 41.52
CA SER A 473 9.22 -8.14 40.63
C SER A 473 8.50 -6.98 39.93
N ALA A 474 8.84 -5.73 40.26
CA ALA A 474 8.34 -4.53 39.58
C ALA A 474 9.18 -4.14 38.34
N ALA A 475 10.38 -4.72 38.15
CA ALA A 475 11.28 -4.40 37.04
C ALA A 475 11.06 -5.25 35.77
N ASP A 476 10.05 -6.13 35.78
CA ASP A 476 9.56 -6.89 34.61
C ASP A 476 8.22 -6.30 34.13
N SER A 477 8.08 -4.97 34.24
CA SER A 477 6.92 -4.23 33.73
C SER A 477 6.68 -4.58 32.27
N ASP A 478 5.43 -4.94 31.94
CA ASP A 478 4.94 -5.08 30.57
C ASP A 478 5.48 -3.90 29.74
N VAL A 479 6.26 -4.20 28.71
CA VAL A 479 6.77 -3.16 27.81
C VAL A 479 5.55 -2.50 27.19
N GLU A 480 5.39 -1.20 27.46
CA GLU A 480 4.31 -0.44 26.85
C GLU A 480 4.58 -0.34 25.34
N LEU A 481 3.64 -0.90 24.57
CA LEU A 481 3.69 -0.90 23.12
C LEU A 481 2.84 0.25 22.58
N ASP A 482 3.33 0.86 21.50
CA ASP A 482 2.59 1.88 20.78
C ASP A 482 1.30 1.28 20.22
N LYS A 483 0.24 2.09 20.26
CA LYS A 483 -1.07 1.73 19.71
C LYS A 483 -1.31 2.49 18.40
N TYR A 484 -1.73 1.76 17.38
CA TYR A 484 -2.19 2.31 16.12
C TYR A 484 -3.61 2.84 16.26
N ASN A 485 -3.81 4.04 15.74
CA ASN A 485 -5.11 4.63 15.52
C ASN A 485 -5.18 5.15 14.09
N PRO A 486 -6.18 4.73 13.28
CA PRO A 486 -6.29 5.22 11.92
C PRO A 486 -6.59 6.72 11.91
N GLY A 487 -5.92 7.43 11.00
CA GLY A 487 -6.23 8.83 10.71
C GLY A 487 -7.57 8.98 9.98
N ALA A 488 -8.02 10.22 9.81
CA ALA A 488 -9.17 10.53 8.97
C ALA A 488 -8.98 9.99 7.54
N PRO A 489 -10.04 9.49 6.87
CA PRO A 489 -9.95 9.03 5.49
C PRO A 489 -9.36 10.11 4.57
N ALA A 490 -8.32 9.73 3.83
CA ALA A 490 -7.68 10.59 2.85
C ALA A 490 -7.55 9.88 1.51
N ILE A 491 -7.75 10.63 0.42
CA ILE A 491 -7.61 10.13 -0.94
C ILE A 491 -7.33 11.26 -1.91
N LYS A 492 -6.55 10.97 -2.96
CA LYS A 492 -6.44 11.77 -4.18
C LYS A 492 -6.79 10.86 -5.35
N VAL A 493 -7.65 11.32 -6.25
CA VAL A 493 -8.09 10.59 -7.44
C VAL A 493 -7.92 11.50 -8.64
N SER A 494 -7.20 11.04 -9.65
CA SER A 494 -7.10 11.77 -10.91
C SER A 494 -8.42 11.68 -11.69
N LEU A 495 -8.75 12.77 -12.37
CA LEU A 495 -9.95 12.96 -13.17
C LEU A 495 -9.51 13.35 -14.58
N GLY A 496 -8.92 12.37 -15.27
CA GLY A 496 -8.20 12.61 -16.51
C GLY A 496 -6.74 12.96 -16.24
N LEU A 497 -6.00 13.40 -17.26
CA LEU A 497 -4.54 13.51 -17.20
C LEU A 497 -4.07 14.67 -16.33
N THR A 498 -4.79 15.79 -16.38
CA THR A 498 -4.32 17.07 -15.82
C THR A 498 -5.10 17.53 -14.61
N LYS A 499 -6.17 16.83 -14.21
CA LYS A 499 -7.00 17.19 -13.06
C LYS A 499 -7.01 16.10 -12.01
N SER A 500 -7.10 16.49 -10.74
CA SER A 500 -7.35 15.58 -9.63
C SER A 500 -8.34 16.19 -8.65
N VAL A 501 -9.02 15.33 -7.90
CA VAL A 501 -9.82 15.69 -6.73
C VAL A 501 -9.26 14.97 -5.52
N TYR A 502 -9.24 15.63 -4.37
CA TYR A 502 -8.71 15.05 -3.14
C TYR A 502 -9.57 15.40 -1.94
N GLN A 503 -9.54 14.49 -0.96
CA GLN A 503 -9.97 14.74 0.40
C GLN A 503 -8.81 14.44 1.34
N PHE A 504 -8.47 15.38 2.22
CA PHE A 504 -7.41 15.22 3.20
C PHE A 504 -7.77 16.02 4.46
N GLN A 505 -7.77 15.38 5.64
CA GLN A 505 -8.12 16.02 6.92
C GLN A 505 -9.45 16.79 6.88
N GLY A 506 -10.45 16.24 6.18
CA GLY A 506 -11.76 16.89 6.02
C GLY A 506 -11.82 18.00 4.97
N MET A 507 -10.68 18.49 4.48
CA MET A 507 -10.63 19.42 3.36
C MET A 507 -10.84 18.68 2.04
N ILE A 508 -11.58 19.30 1.12
CA ILE A 508 -11.85 18.79 -0.21
C ILE A 508 -11.39 19.84 -1.20
N GLY A 509 -10.65 19.42 -2.21
CA GLY A 509 -10.18 20.33 -3.24
C GLY A 509 -9.92 19.63 -4.56
N THR A 510 -9.69 20.45 -5.57
CA THR A 510 -9.22 20.00 -6.89
C THR A 510 -7.84 20.56 -7.15
N ARG A 511 -7.07 19.87 -7.99
CA ARG A 511 -5.85 20.40 -8.59
C ARG A 511 -5.95 20.25 -10.10
N ASP A 512 -5.47 21.25 -10.81
CA ASP A 512 -5.32 21.25 -12.26
C ASP A 512 -3.83 21.28 -12.62
N LYS A 513 -3.51 21.05 -13.90
CA LYS A 513 -2.13 20.96 -14.42
C LYS A 513 -1.29 19.89 -13.73
N GLU A 514 -1.93 18.82 -13.28
CA GLU A 514 -1.26 17.63 -12.75
C GLU A 514 -0.33 17.03 -13.82
N PRO A 515 0.87 16.56 -13.44
CA PRO A 515 1.76 15.91 -14.38
C PRO A 515 1.19 14.56 -14.82
N ALA A 516 1.43 14.23 -16.09
CA ALA A 516 0.93 13.01 -16.69
C ALA A 516 1.43 11.74 -15.96
N ASP A 517 2.60 11.81 -15.32
CA ASP A 517 3.17 10.70 -14.58
C ASP A 517 2.73 10.61 -13.11
N LEU A 518 1.85 11.51 -12.65
CA LEU A 518 1.31 11.57 -11.28
C LEU A 518 2.37 11.74 -10.19
N ASP A 519 3.45 12.49 -10.48
CA ASP A 519 4.53 12.77 -9.51
C ASP A 519 5.16 11.50 -8.93
N VAL A 520 5.25 10.44 -9.74
CA VAL A 520 5.76 9.12 -9.34
C VAL A 520 7.16 9.18 -8.72
N HIS A 521 7.96 10.19 -9.07
CA HIS A 521 9.28 10.39 -8.49
C HIS A 521 9.25 10.59 -6.96
N LEU A 522 8.14 11.09 -6.39
CA LEU A 522 7.98 11.24 -4.93
C LEU A 522 8.07 9.88 -4.22
N ILE A 523 7.52 8.82 -4.82
CA ILE A 523 7.62 7.47 -4.25
C ILE A 523 9.02 6.89 -4.47
N TRP A 524 9.81 7.33 -5.46
CA TRP A 524 11.19 6.85 -5.61
C TRP A 524 12.08 7.33 -4.46
N ARG A 525 11.93 8.60 -4.06
CA ARG A 525 12.62 9.17 -2.88
C ARG A 525 12.30 8.40 -1.62
N TYR A 526 11.05 7.97 -1.48
CA TYR A 526 10.61 7.14 -0.37
C TYR A 526 11.37 5.80 -0.29
N PHE A 527 11.78 5.23 -1.43
CA PHE A 527 12.60 4.03 -1.52
C PHE A 527 14.11 4.33 -1.55
N GLY A 528 14.53 5.52 -1.14
CA GLY A 528 15.95 5.90 -1.01
C GLY A 528 16.64 6.22 -2.34
N HIS A 529 15.88 6.40 -3.43
CA HIS A 529 16.45 6.82 -4.71
C HIS A 529 16.50 8.34 -4.81
N GLN A 530 17.63 8.87 -5.27
CA GLN A 530 17.73 10.27 -5.68
C GLN A 530 16.96 10.46 -6.99
N VAL A 531 16.39 11.65 -7.18
CA VAL A 531 15.62 12.01 -8.37
C VAL A 531 16.32 13.18 -9.03
N GLU A 532 16.86 12.94 -10.21
CA GLU A 532 17.47 13.98 -11.04
C GLU A 532 16.45 14.58 -12.02
N ARG A 533 16.84 15.62 -12.75
CA ARG A 533 15.94 16.27 -13.71
C ARG A 533 15.58 15.35 -14.88
N GLU A 534 16.53 14.54 -15.35
CA GLU A 534 16.35 13.61 -16.47
C GLU A 534 15.31 12.50 -16.14
N ASP A 535 15.19 12.12 -14.87
CA ASP A 535 14.21 11.14 -14.39
C ASP A 535 12.74 11.60 -14.58
N LEU A 536 12.54 12.92 -14.64
CA LEU A 536 11.24 13.56 -14.81
C LEU A 536 10.83 13.66 -16.28
N GLU A 537 11.75 13.44 -17.22
CA GLU A 537 11.48 13.54 -18.65
C GLU A 537 10.67 12.32 -19.16
N HIS A 538 9.95 12.52 -20.27
CA HIS A 538 9.14 11.48 -20.93
C HIS A 538 9.98 10.75 -21.98
N ASP A 539 9.82 9.43 -22.11
CA ASP A 539 10.48 8.63 -23.15
C ASP A 539 9.85 8.93 -24.53
N PRO A 540 10.53 9.69 -25.40
CA PRO A 540 9.94 10.16 -26.65
C PRO A 540 9.72 9.05 -27.68
N GLU A 541 10.32 7.86 -27.51
CA GLU A 541 10.13 6.73 -28.42
C GLU A 541 8.82 5.96 -28.20
N ALA A 542 8.07 6.29 -27.14
CA ALA A 542 6.85 5.60 -26.74
C ALA A 542 5.54 6.33 -27.12
N ALA A 543 5.59 7.51 -27.76
CA ALA A 543 4.41 8.27 -28.11
C ALA A 543 3.49 7.51 -29.10
N PRO A 544 2.16 7.51 -28.90
CA PRO A 544 1.25 6.92 -29.88
C PRO A 544 1.36 7.70 -31.19
N ALA A 545 1.50 6.98 -32.31
CA ALA A 545 1.52 7.60 -33.62
C ALA A 545 0.24 8.45 -33.81
N PRO A 546 0.34 9.69 -34.32
CA PRO A 546 -0.84 10.51 -34.56
C PRO A 546 -1.77 9.74 -35.52
N ALA A 547 -3.04 9.64 -35.14
CA ALA A 547 -4.06 8.94 -35.90
C ALA A 547 -4.12 9.51 -37.33
N ALA A 548 -3.53 8.80 -38.28
CA ALA A 548 -3.63 9.14 -39.69
C ALA A 548 -5.10 9.04 -40.09
N ALA A 549 -5.68 10.18 -40.48
CA ALA A 549 -7.01 10.25 -41.03
C ALA A 549 -7.13 9.25 -42.19
N LEU A 550 -7.98 8.24 -42.01
CA LEU A 550 -8.46 7.38 -43.10
C LEU A 550 -9.28 8.26 -44.05
N GLU A 551 -8.61 8.97 -44.95
CA GLU A 551 -9.25 9.56 -46.12
C GLU A 551 -9.77 8.42 -47.00
N LYS A 552 -11.10 8.31 -46.99
CA LYS A 552 -11.88 7.52 -47.94
C LYS A 552 -11.54 7.97 -49.36
N HIS A 553 -10.73 7.20 -50.08
CA HIS A 553 -10.75 7.27 -51.55
C HIS A 553 -12.01 6.57 -52.07
N ALA A 554 -13.07 7.36 -52.25
CA ALA A 554 -14.23 6.99 -53.04
C ALA A 554 -14.19 7.74 -54.38
N GLY A 555 -14.13 6.98 -55.49
CA GLY A 555 -14.37 7.42 -56.87
C GLY A 555 -13.10 7.45 -57.75
N ARG A 556 -13.08 6.96 -58.99
CA ARG A 556 -14.16 6.56 -59.92
C ARG A 556 -13.54 6.00 -61.22
N GLY A 557 -14.16 4.97 -61.81
CA GLY A 557 -13.97 4.51 -63.21
C GLY A 557 -12.76 3.58 -63.43
N GLY A 558 -12.85 2.41 -64.06
CA GLY A 558 -13.70 1.99 -65.17
C GLY A 558 -12.79 1.72 -66.39
N GLU A 559 -12.96 0.55 -67.03
CA GLU A 559 -12.15 -0.04 -68.13
C GLU A 559 -10.92 -0.84 -67.63
N GLY A 560 -10.71 -2.14 -67.87
CA GLY A 560 -11.26 -3.04 -68.88
C GLY A 560 -10.14 -3.50 -69.81
N HIS A 561 -9.33 -4.49 -69.44
CA HIS A 561 -8.74 -5.43 -70.41
C HIS A 561 -8.12 -6.67 -69.75
N ALA A 562 -8.32 -7.79 -70.43
CA ALA A 562 -7.84 -9.13 -70.13
C ALA A 562 -6.30 -9.25 -70.19
N VAL A 563 -5.76 -10.30 -69.57
CA VAL A 563 -5.05 -11.42 -70.23
C VAL A 563 -4.50 -12.38 -69.16
N SER A 564 -4.71 -13.67 -69.43
CA SER A 564 -4.16 -14.88 -68.81
C SER A 564 -2.64 -14.89 -68.58
N VAL A 565 -2.16 -15.50 -67.49
CA VAL A 565 -1.60 -16.87 -67.41
C VAL A 565 -1.68 -17.34 -65.96
#